data_AF-A0A199UH75-F1
#
_entry.id   AF-A0A199UH75-F1
#
_cell.length_a   1.000
_cell.length_b   1.000
_cell.length_c   1.000
_cell.angle_alpha   90.00
_cell.angle_beta   90.00
_cell.angle_gamma   90.00
#
_symmetry.space_group_name_H-M   'P 1'
#
loop_
_entity.id
_entity.type
_entity.pdbx_description
1 polymer ?
#
loop_
_entity_poly.entity_id
_entity_poly.type
_entity_poly.pdbx_seq_one_letter_code
_entity_poly.pdbx_strand_id
1 'polypeptide(L)'
;MESGLDEMELINSCGAKVHDSICLELAKLLDKAALIIPTIESARPGGRLGIQELCSLNNTVEKGKLILQHCTECSKLYLAITGESILSRCERIRNSLNQSLCQIQNLVPPLVGAKITEVLDYLRDAKFIINSTEEEAGKALLELLRQTDSGEEHEFATFQIVASKLSLTSPRDISIERRSTKNLLDKFRGADPQKEKILKYFLYLLKKYGNNISSESSNCETKQFGARID
;
A
#
# COMPACT_ATOMS: atom_id res chain seq x y z
N MET A 1 33.66 -7.98 -19.22
CA MET A 1 32.49 -8.73 -18.72
C MET A 1 32.42 -8.45 -17.23
N GLU A 2 31.61 -7.47 -16.84
CA GLU A 2 31.06 -7.29 -15.48
C GLU A 2 30.39 -5.91 -15.42
N SER A 3 29.06 -5.91 -15.52
CA SER A 3 28.14 -4.89 -15.01
C SER A 3 26.73 -5.26 -15.48
N GLY A 4 26.15 -6.29 -14.88
CA GLY A 4 24.84 -6.83 -15.28
C GLY A 4 24.02 -7.38 -14.12
N LEU A 5 24.29 -6.92 -12.89
CA LEU A 5 23.64 -7.45 -11.68
C LEU A 5 23.14 -6.35 -10.72
N ASP A 6 22.90 -5.13 -11.19
CA ASP A 6 22.44 -4.03 -10.30
C ASP A 6 21.12 -3.36 -10.73
N GLU A 7 20.48 -3.83 -11.81
CA GLU A 7 19.23 -3.23 -12.32
C GLU A 7 17.97 -4.09 -12.06
N MET A 8 18.15 -5.34 -11.57
CA MET A 8 17.05 -6.29 -11.36
C MET A 8 16.62 -6.40 -9.88
N GLU A 9 17.40 -5.89 -8.92
CA GLU A 9 17.16 -6.10 -7.48
C GLU A 9 16.34 -4.97 -6.81
N LEU A 10 16.11 -3.84 -7.50
CA LEU A 10 15.32 -2.72 -6.95
C LEU A 10 13.80 -2.84 -7.18
N ILE A 11 13.38 -3.71 -8.11
CA ILE A 11 11.97 -3.85 -8.53
C ILE A 11 11.13 -4.63 -7.50
N ASN A 12 11.76 -5.35 -6.57
CA ASN A 12 11.10 -6.40 -5.80
C ASN A 12 10.63 -6.03 -4.39
N SER A 13 10.71 -4.76 -4.00
CA SER A 13 10.03 -4.29 -2.80
C SER A 13 9.57 -2.86 -2.98
N CYS A 14 8.25 -2.69 -3.09
CA CYS A 14 7.61 -1.37 -3.04
C CYS A 14 7.84 -0.66 -1.69
N GLY A 15 8.40 -1.35 -0.68
CA GLY A 15 8.52 -0.82 0.69
C GLY A 15 7.16 -0.58 1.37
N ALA A 16 6.05 -0.96 0.71
CA ALA A 16 4.72 -0.87 1.26
C ALA A 16 4.65 -1.71 2.55
N LYS A 17 3.90 -1.18 3.52
CA LYS A 17 3.77 -1.81 4.84
C LYS A 17 2.55 -2.74 4.94
N VAL A 18 1.56 -2.48 4.09
CA VAL A 18 0.27 -3.18 3.93
C VAL A 18 -0.17 -2.92 2.48
N HIS A 19 -0.92 -3.84 1.89
CA HIS A 19 -1.40 -3.81 0.51
C HIS A 19 -0.28 -3.96 -0.51
N ASP A 20 0.73 -4.76 -0.18
CA ASP A 20 1.96 -4.93 -0.98
C ASP A 20 1.63 -5.38 -2.41
N SER A 21 0.63 -6.25 -2.57
CA SER A 21 0.10 -6.70 -3.86
C SER A 21 -0.35 -5.53 -4.74
N ILE A 22 -1.19 -4.63 -4.20
CA ILE A 22 -1.70 -3.46 -4.92
C ILE A 22 -0.54 -2.52 -5.26
N CYS A 23 0.33 -2.26 -4.29
CA CYS A 23 1.40 -1.29 -4.44
C CYS A 23 2.47 -1.78 -5.42
N LEU A 24 2.79 -3.08 -5.42
CA LEU A 24 3.70 -3.70 -6.38
C LEU A 24 3.14 -3.62 -7.81
N GLU A 25 1.85 -3.90 -7.99
CA GLU A 25 1.23 -3.81 -9.31
C GLU A 25 1.19 -2.34 -9.80
N LEU A 26 0.88 -1.39 -8.90
CA LEU A 26 0.93 0.03 -9.22
C LEU A 26 2.36 0.48 -9.59
N ALA A 27 3.39 0.02 -8.88
CA ALA A 27 4.79 0.33 -9.20
C ALA A 27 5.14 -0.14 -10.62
N LYS A 28 4.84 -1.38 -10.98
CA LYS A 28 5.07 -1.91 -12.33
C LYS A 28 4.37 -1.11 -13.42
N LEU A 29 3.13 -0.69 -13.16
CA LEU A 29 2.37 0.16 -14.08
C LEU A 29 3.05 1.51 -14.30
N LEU A 30 3.49 2.14 -13.21
CA LEU A 30 4.17 3.43 -13.26
C LEU A 30 5.52 3.34 -13.96
N ASP A 31 6.28 2.28 -13.71
CA ASP A 31 7.57 2.05 -14.36
C ASP A 31 7.39 1.87 -15.87
N LYS A 32 6.45 1.03 -16.30
CA LYS A 32 6.15 0.86 -17.73
C LYS A 32 5.69 2.16 -18.40
N ALA A 33 4.84 2.94 -17.73
CA ALA A 33 4.40 4.23 -18.23
C ALA A 33 5.57 5.24 -18.28
N ALA A 34 6.45 5.26 -17.28
CA ALA A 34 7.60 6.15 -17.23
C ALA A 34 8.64 5.81 -18.31
N LEU A 35 8.90 4.53 -18.55
CA LEU A 35 9.89 4.04 -19.52
C LEU A 35 9.56 4.45 -20.96
N ILE A 36 8.28 4.62 -21.31
CA ILE A 36 7.89 5.00 -22.67
C ILE A 36 7.91 6.52 -22.91
N ILE A 37 7.90 7.33 -21.85
CA ILE A 37 7.85 8.80 -21.95
C ILE A 37 8.97 9.38 -22.85
N PRO A 38 10.26 9.02 -22.70
CA PRO A 38 11.33 9.56 -23.54
C PRO A 38 11.15 9.22 -25.03
N THR A 39 10.57 8.04 -25.32
CA THR A 39 10.27 7.62 -26.70
C THR A 39 9.14 8.47 -27.28
N ILE A 40 8.11 8.77 -26.49
CA ILE A 40 7.01 9.65 -26.88
C ILE A 40 7.53 11.08 -27.10
N GLU A 41 8.35 11.61 -26.18
CA GLU A 41 8.97 12.93 -26.30
C GLU A 41 9.77 13.09 -27.60
N SER A 42 10.57 12.07 -27.92
CA SER A 42 11.37 12.03 -29.15
C SER A 42 10.50 12.01 -30.41
N ALA A 43 9.32 11.39 -30.33
CA ALA A 43 8.35 11.33 -31.41
C ALA A 43 7.60 12.66 -31.64
N ARG A 44 7.71 13.60 -30.70
CA ARG A 44 7.08 14.94 -30.73
C ARG A 44 5.58 14.87 -31.09
N PRO A 45 4.73 14.28 -30.22
CA PRO A 45 3.28 14.25 -30.44
C PRO A 45 2.79 15.68 -30.69
N GLY A 46 2.39 15.93 -31.94
CA GLY A 46 2.27 17.29 -32.46
C GLY A 46 1.16 18.12 -31.81
N GLY A 47 1.32 19.45 -31.87
CA GLY A 47 0.28 20.41 -31.51
C GLY A 47 0.04 20.58 -30.00
N ARG A 48 -0.95 21.41 -29.64
CA ARG A 48 -1.30 21.69 -28.24
C ARG A 48 -1.84 20.46 -27.51
N LEU A 49 -2.60 19.63 -28.23
CA LEU A 49 -3.20 18.41 -27.67
C LEU A 49 -2.12 17.39 -27.27
N GLY A 50 -1.14 17.12 -28.13
CA GLY A 50 -0.06 16.17 -27.83
C GLY A 50 0.77 16.59 -26.62
N ILE A 51 1.10 17.87 -26.51
CA ILE A 51 1.81 18.43 -25.33
C ILE A 51 0.96 18.26 -24.08
N GLN A 52 -0.33 18.60 -24.14
CA GLN A 52 -1.24 18.49 -23.01
C GLN A 52 -1.35 17.05 -22.50
N GLU A 53 -1.50 16.07 -23.40
CA GLU A 53 -1.63 14.67 -23.00
C GLU A 53 -0.33 14.09 -22.46
N LEU A 54 0.82 14.50 -23.00
CA LEU A 54 2.12 14.12 -22.46
C LEU A 54 2.35 14.71 -21.06
N CYS A 55 1.92 15.95 -20.82
CA CYS A 55 1.92 16.54 -19.48
C CYS A 55 0.97 15.79 -18.53
N SER A 56 -0.24 15.43 -18.99
CA SER A 56 -1.20 14.62 -18.22
C SER A 56 -0.62 13.25 -17.84
N LEU A 57 0.08 12.60 -18.77
CA LEU A 57 0.77 11.33 -18.53
C LEU A 57 1.83 11.47 -17.44
N ASN A 58 2.75 12.43 -17.57
CA ASN A 58 3.79 12.70 -16.57
C ASN A 58 3.19 13.00 -15.19
N ASN A 59 2.20 13.90 -15.13
CA ASN A 59 1.52 14.24 -13.87
C ASN A 59 0.81 13.03 -13.24
N THR A 60 0.27 12.12 -14.05
CA THR A 60 -0.36 10.90 -13.55
C THR A 60 0.67 9.94 -12.97
N VAL A 61 1.84 9.80 -13.61
CA VAL A 61 2.95 9.02 -13.05
C VAL A 61 3.38 9.56 -11.69
N GLU A 62 3.57 10.88 -11.56
CA GLU A 62 3.95 11.49 -10.29
C GLU A 62 2.87 11.33 -9.20
N LYS A 63 1.59 11.45 -9.56
CA LYS A 63 0.48 11.16 -8.62
C LYS A 63 0.48 9.70 -8.16
N GLY A 64 0.82 8.76 -9.03
CA GLY A 64 0.97 7.36 -8.67
C GLY A 64 2.11 7.14 -7.68
N LYS A 65 3.27 7.75 -7.90
CA LYS A 65 4.41 7.69 -6.97
C LYS A 65 4.05 8.22 -5.58
N LEU A 66 3.24 9.28 -5.49
CA LEU A 66 2.73 9.78 -4.21
C LEU A 66 1.83 8.78 -3.46
N ILE A 67 1.11 7.91 -4.19
CA ILE A 67 0.34 6.82 -3.55
C ILE A 67 1.30 5.78 -2.96
N LEU A 68 2.33 5.37 -3.70
CA LEU A 68 3.33 4.41 -3.22
C LEU A 68 4.07 4.92 -1.99
N GLN A 69 4.48 6.20 -2.01
CA GLN A 69 5.10 6.85 -0.86
C GLN A 69 4.15 6.85 0.35
N HIS A 70 2.87 7.13 0.14
CA HIS A 70 1.88 7.06 1.21
C HIS A 70 1.80 5.64 1.81
N CYS A 71 1.72 4.60 1.00
CA CYS A 71 1.67 3.21 1.48
C CYS A 71 2.93 2.74 2.22
N THR A 72 4.07 3.39 1.96
CA THR A 72 5.35 3.14 2.64
C THR A 72 5.43 3.88 3.98
N GLU A 73 5.00 5.14 4.03
CA GLU A 73 5.18 5.98 5.22
C GLU A 73 4.05 5.83 6.25
N CYS A 74 2.84 5.47 5.80
CA CYS A 74 1.64 5.48 6.62
C CYS A 74 1.65 4.41 7.74
N SER A 75 0.70 4.51 8.66
CA SER A 75 0.46 3.53 9.73
C SER A 75 -0.17 2.27 9.14
N LYS A 76 0.32 1.08 9.51
CA LYS A 76 -0.26 -0.20 9.09
C LYS A 76 -1.73 -0.33 9.50
N LEU A 77 -2.07 0.07 10.73
CA LEU A 77 -3.45 0.06 11.22
C LEU A 77 -4.35 0.97 10.36
N TYR A 78 -3.85 2.14 9.96
CA TYR A 78 -4.59 3.06 9.11
C TYR A 78 -4.72 2.57 7.66
N LEU A 79 -3.65 1.99 7.09
CA LEU A 79 -3.69 1.40 5.76
C LEU A 79 -4.68 0.24 5.68
N ALA A 80 -4.73 -0.62 6.71
CA ALA A 80 -5.67 -1.74 6.76
C ALA A 80 -7.12 -1.29 6.62
N ILE A 81 -7.53 -0.20 7.31
CA ILE A 81 -8.90 0.33 7.20
C ILE A 81 -9.15 1.18 5.95
N THR A 82 -8.11 1.52 5.18
CA THR A 82 -8.22 2.36 3.97
C THR A 82 -7.94 1.60 2.68
N GLY A 83 -7.88 0.25 2.71
CA GLY A 83 -7.59 -0.60 1.56
C GLY A 83 -8.42 -0.29 0.31
N GLU A 84 -9.75 -0.18 0.46
CA GLU A 84 -10.66 0.19 -0.63
C GLU A 84 -10.38 1.59 -1.22
N SER A 85 -9.99 2.54 -0.36
CA SER A 85 -9.63 3.88 -0.82
C SER A 85 -8.33 3.87 -1.62
N ILE A 86 -7.33 3.08 -1.18
CA ILE A 86 -6.07 2.89 -1.91
C ILE A 86 -6.32 2.20 -3.24
N LEU A 87 -7.11 1.12 -3.26
CA LEU A 87 -7.51 0.41 -4.47
C LEU A 87 -8.15 1.37 -5.48
N SER A 88 -9.16 2.13 -5.07
CA SER A 88 -9.83 3.11 -5.92
C SER A 88 -8.88 4.17 -6.47
N ARG A 89 -7.89 4.61 -5.69
CA ARG A 89 -6.87 5.56 -6.16
C ARG A 89 -5.93 4.93 -7.19
N CYS A 90 -5.52 3.68 -7.01
CA CYS A 90 -4.69 2.95 -7.97
C CYS A 90 -5.44 2.74 -9.30
N GLU A 91 -6.73 2.39 -9.22
CA GLU A 91 -7.62 2.27 -10.37
C GLU A 91 -7.75 3.57 -11.15
N ARG A 92 -7.87 4.71 -10.45
CA ARG A 92 -7.88 6.02 -11.09
C ARG A 92 -6.56 6.33 -11.82
N ILE A 93 -5.42 5.98 -11.23
CA ILE A 93 -4.12 6.14 -11.89
C ILE A 93 -4.08 5.31 -13.18
N ARG A 94 -4.43 4.02 -13.09
CA ARG A 94 -4.50 3.12 -14.26
C ARG A 94 -5.37 3.69 -15.38
N ASN A 95 -6.55 4.18 -15.05
CA ASN A 95 -7.48 4.77 -16.02
C ASN A 95 -6.93 6.06 -16.64
N SER A 96 -6.32 6.93 -15.85
CA SER A 96 -5.71 8.18 -16.36
C SER A 96 -4.49 7.90 -17.24
N LEU A 97 -3.65 6.92 -16.90
CA LEU A 97 -2.54 6.48 -17.75
C LEU A 97 -3.06 5.96 -19.09
N ASN A 98 -4.08 5.09 -19.05
CA ASN A 98 -4.70 4.52 -20.25
C ASN A 98 -5.28 5.62 -21.14
N GLN A 99 -6.03 6.57 -20.57
CA GLN A 99 -6.62 7.68 -21.30
C GLN A 99 -5.56 8.51 -22.04
N SER A 100 -4.51 8.98 -21.35
CA SER A 100 -3.50 9.82 -21.99
C SER A 100 -2.68 9.05 -23.03
N LEU A 101 -2.34 7.79 -22.76
CA LEU A 101 -1.63 6.94 -23.74
C LEU A 101 -2.46 6.69 -25.00
N CYS A 102 -3.77 6.43 -24.87
CA CYS A 102 -4.65 6.29 -26.03
C CYS A 102 -4.72 7.57 -26.89
N GLN A 103 -4.76 8.75 -26.26
CA GLN A 103 -4.75 10.01 -27.01
C GLN A 103 -3.42 10.21 -27.72
N ILE A 104 -2.29 10.00 -27.03
CA ILE A 104 -0.94 10.14 -27.59
C ILE A 104 -0.72 9.16 -28.76
N GLN A 105 -1.23 7.94 -28.66
CA GLN A 105 -1.07 6.91 -29.69
C GLN A 105 -1.50 7.38 -31.08
N ASN A 106 -2.57 8.18 -31.16
CA ASN A 106 -3.09 8.73 -32.42
C ASN A 106 -2.28 9.92 -32.95
N LEU A 107 -1.34 10.45 -32.16
CA LEU A 107 -0.56 11.66 -32.44
C LEU A 107 0.92 11.36 -32.72
N VAL A 108 1.33 10.10 -32.69
CA VAL A 108 2.72 9.66 -32.89
C VAL A 108 2.85 8.75 -34.12
N PRO A 109 4.06 8.60 -34.68
CA PRO A 109 4.30 7.65 -35.77
C PRO A 109 3.94 6.21 -35.38
N PRO A 110 3.53 5.35 -36.33
CA PRO A 110 3.06 3.99 -36.06
C PRO A 110 4.02 3.13 -35.22
N LEU A 111 5.33 3.29 -35.41
CA LEU A 111 6.35 2.56 -34.64
C LEU A 111 6.29 2.88 -33.14
N VAL A 112 6.05 4.14 -32.78
CA VAL A 112 5.90 4.59 -31.40
C VAL A 112 4.51 4.17 -30.88
N GLY A 113 3.49 4.27 -31.73
CA GLY A 113 2.14 3.81 -31.43
C GLY A 113 2.08 2.33 -31.05
N ALA A 114 2.86 1.47 -31.71
CA ALA A 114 2.97 0.05 -31.37
C ALA A 114 3.55 -0.18 -29.96
N LYS A 115 4.59 0.56 -29.57
CA LYS A 115 5.13 0.51 -28.20
C LYS A 115 4.11 1.00 -27.17
N ILE A 116 3.31 2.00 -27.51
CA ILE A 116 2.21 2.45 -26.64
C ILE A 116 1.16 1.35 -26.47
N THR A 117 0.84 0.61 -27.54
CA THR A 117 -0.07 -0.55 -27.46
C THR A 117 0.41 -1.57 -26.42
N GLU A 118 1.70 -1.90 -26.39
CA GLU A 118 2.25 -2.84 -25.40
C GLU A 118 2.02 -2.38 -23.95
N VAL A 119 2.13 -1.07 -23.69
CA VAL A 119 1.84 -0.50 -22.36
C VAL A 119 0.35 -0.52 -22.07
N LEU A 120 -0.50 -0.21 -23.06
CA LEU A 120 -1.96 -0.26 -22.95
C LEU A 120 -2.49 -1.68 -22.69
N ASP A 121 -1.88 -2.69 -23.31
CA ASP A 121 -2.20 -4.09 -23.08
C ASP A 121 -1.90 -4.49 -21.63
N TYR A 122 -0.71 -4.12 -21.13
CA TYR A 122 -0.38 -4.35 -19.73
C TYR A 122 -1.34 -3.62 -18.77
N LEU A 123 -1.67 -2.35 -19.04
CA LEU A 123 -2.63 -1.57 -18.25
C LEU A 123 -4.00 -2.26 -18.16
N ARG A 124 -4.45 -2.88 -19.25
CA ARG A 124 -5.73 -3.58 -19.33
C ARG A 124 -5.75 -4.84 -18.47
N ASP A 125 -4.65 -5.58 -18.47
CA ASP A 125 -4.55 -6.89 -17.83
C ASP A 125 -4.15 -6.81 -16.35
N ALA A 126 -3.56 -5.69 -15.92
CA ALA A 126 -3.18 -5.44 -14.53
C ALA A 126 -4.38 -5.53 -13.58
N LYS A 127 -4.21 -6.23 -12.46
CA LYS A 127 -5.25 -6.42 -11.43
C LYS A 127 -4.73 -5.99 -10.06
N PHE A 128 -5.46 -5.10 -9.41
CA PHE A 128 -5.20 -4.74 -8.03
C PHE A 128 -6.02 -5.64 -7.11
N ILE A 129 -5.33 -6.35 -6.20
CA ILE A 129 -5.95 -7.34 -5.31
C ILE A 129 -5.59 -7.00 -3.87
N ILE A 130 -6.59 -6.76 -3.02
CA ILE A 130 -6.39 -6.62 -1.57
C ILE A 130 -6.11 -8.00 -1.00
N ASN A 131 -5.07 -8.13 -0.16
CA ASN A 131 -4.80 -9.39 0.53
C ASN A 131 -5.92 -9.67 1.55
N SER A 132 -6.48 -10.89 1.53
CA SER A 132 -7.58 -11.25 2.44
C SER A 132 -7.21 -11.10 3.92
N THR A 133 -5.97 -11.36 4.30
CA THR A 133 -5.47 -11.20 5.68
C THR A 133 -5.48 -9.73 6.10
N GLU A 134 -5.06 -8.84 5.21
CA GLU A 134 -5.05 -7.39 5.46
C GLU A 134 -6.48 -6.82 5.47
N GLU A 135 -7.33 -7.33 4.57
CA GLU A 135 -8.75 -6.98 4.50
C GLU A 135 -9.49 -7.36 5.80
N GLU A 136 -9.27 -8.57 6.30
CA GLU A 136 -9.83 -9.05 7.57
C GLU A 136 -9.34 -8.21 8.75
N ALA A 137 -8.06 -7.84 8.78
CA ALA A 137 -7.52 -6.95 9.81
C ALA A 137 -8.20 -5.57 9.75
N GLY A 138 -8.41 -5.03 8.55
CA GLY A 138 -9.16 -3.79 8.34
C GLY A 138 -10.59 -3.87 8.85
N LYS A 139 -11.31 -4.96 8.53
CA LYS A 139 -12.69 -5.20 9.00
C LYS A 139 -12.76 -5.28 10.52
N ALA A 140 -11.83 -5.99 11.16
CA ALA A 140 -11.78 -6.10 12.61
C ALA A 140 -11.53 -4.74 13.30
N LEU A 141 -10.62 -3.92 12.75
CA LEU A 141 -10.38 -2.56 13.25
C LEU A 141 -11.59 -1.64 13.04
N LEU A 142 -12.27 -1.74 11.90
CA LEU A 142 -13.48 -0.96 11.63
C LEU A 142 -14.61 -1.33 12.60
N GLU A 143 -14.73 -2.60 12.96
CA GLU A 143 -15.70 -3.05 13.95
C GLU A 143 -15.39 -2.48 15.34
N LEU A 144 -14.13 -2.52 15.79
CA LEU A 144 -13.72 -1.86 17.04
C LEU A 144 -14.02 -0.36 17.03
N LEU A 145 -13.78 0.33 15.93
CA LEU A 145 -14.05 1.77 15.81
C LEU A 145 -15.55 2.13 15.89
N ARG A 146 -16.44 1.19 15.57
CA ARG A 146 -17.90 1.36 15.64
C ARG A 146 -18.45 1.08 17.03
N GLN A 147 -17.82 0.18 17.78
CA GLN A 147 -18.25 -0.18 19.12
C GLN A 147 -17.88 0.92 20.12
N THR A 148 -18.86 1.39 20.89
CA THR A 148 -18.65 2.44 21.92
C THR A 148 -18.27 1.87 23.28
N ASP A 149 -18.47 0.56 23.49
CA ASP A 149 -18.26 -0.11 24.77
C ASP A 149 -17.83 -1.58 24.57
N SER A 150 -16.77 -1.78 23.79
CA SER A 150 -16.16 -3.11 23.69
C SER A 150 -15.46 -3.42 25.00
N GLY A 151 -15.82 -4.51 25.68
CA GLY A 151 -15.12 -4.96 26.88
C GLY A 151 -13.63 -5.11 26.64
N GLU A 152 -12.79 -4.80 27.64
CA GLU A 152 -11.33 -4.74 27.50
C GLU A 152 -10.74 -6.04 26.94
N GLU A 153 -11.30 -7.20 27.31
CA GLU A 153 -10.90 -8.51 26.82
C GLU A 153 -11.13 -8.67 25.31
N HIS A 154 -12.30 -8.24 24.81
CA HIS A 154 -12.62 -8.27 23.39
C HIS A 154 -11.73 -7.30 22.58
N GLU A 155 -11.50 -6.10 23.13
CA GLU A 155 -10.62 -5.11 22.52
C GLU A 155 -9.17 -5.65 22.42
N PHE A 156 -8.67 -6.26 23.49
CA PHE A 156 -7.34 -6.87 23.52
C PHE A 156 -7.21 -8.04 22.54
N ALA A 157 -8.15 -8.99 22.57
CA ALA A 157 -8.14 -10.16 21.68
C ALA A 157 -8.18 -9.73 20.21
N THR A 158 -9.03 -8.75 19.87
CA THR A 158 -9.10 -8.21 18.51
C THR A 158 -7.79 -7.53 18.11
N PHE A 159 -7.19 -6.75 19.01
CA PHE A 159 -5.89 -6.13 18.75
C PHE A 159 -4.79 -7.17 18.53
N GLN A 160 -4.74 -8.27 19.28
CA GLN A 160 -3.77 -9.35 19.06
C GLN A 160 -3.92 -9.99 17.67
N ILE A 161 -5.16 -10.26 17.25
CA ILE A 161 -5.44 -10.82 15.92
C ILE A 161 -4.96 -9.86 14.83
N VAL A 162 -5.32 -8.57 14.94
CA VAL A 162 -4.90 -7.53 13.98
C VAL A 162 -3.39 -7.38 13.96
N ALA A 163 -2.74 -7.35 15.12
CA ALA A 163 -1.30 -7.21 15.22
C ALA A 163 -0.57 -8.38 14.56
N SER A 164 -1.05 -9.61 14.74
CA SER A 164 -0.53 -10.78 14.06
C SER A 164 -0.69 -10.66 12.53
N LYS A 165 -1.90 -10.37 12.06
CA LYS A 165 -2.22 -10.23 10.62
C LYS A 165 -1.40 -9.14 9.92
N LEU A 166 -1.05 -8.07 10.62
CA LEU A 166 -0.28 -6.93 10.09
C LEU A 166 1.23 -7.01 10.40
N SER A 167 1.71 -8.13 10.96
CA SER A 167 3.11 -8.29 11.37
C SER A 167 3.59 -7.17 12.28
N LEU A 168 2.83 -6.92 13.35
CA LEU A 168 3.13 -6.03 14.47
C LEU A 168 3.48 -6.87 15.70
N THR A 169 4.40 -7.82 15.55
CA THR A 169 4.62 -8.92 16.51
C THR A 169 5.80 -8.68 17.46
N SER A 170 6.59 -7.62 17.24
CA SER A 170 7.72 -7.28 18.12
C SER A 170 7.57 -5.88 18.76
N PRO A 171 8.26 -5.60 19.88
CA PRO A 171 8.31 -4.26 20.46
C PRO A 171 8.88 -3.20 19.50
N ARG A 172 9.76 -3.62 18.58
CA ARG A 172 10.29 -2.77 17.51
C ARG A 172 9.18 -2.37 16.54
N ASP A 173 8.38 -3.33 16.08
CA ASP A 173 7.28 -3.06 15.12
C ASP A 173 6.25 -2.12 15.73
N ILE A 174 5.86 -2.37 16.99
CA ILE A 174 4.95 -1.51 17.75
C ILE A 174 5.50 -0.09 17.90
N SER A 175 6.80 0.06 18.13
CA SER A 175 7.44 1.38 18.25
C SER A 175 7.48 2.13 16.91
N ILE A 176 7.76 1.45 15.81
CA ILE A 176 7.73 2.00 14.45
C ILE A 176 6.30 2.41 14.07
N GLU A 177 5.33 1.55 14.37
CA GLU A 177 3.91 1.80 14.10
C GLU A 177 3.43 3.01 14.89
N ARG A 178 3.73 3.09 16.19
CA ARG A 178 3.40 4.24 17.04
C ARG A 178 3.98 5.56 16.50
N ARG A 179 5.21 5.54 15.96
CA ARG A 179 5.80 6.72 15.31
C ARG A 179 5.04 7.08 14.03
N SER A 180 4.74 6.11 13.19
CA SER A 180 4.01 6.30 11.93
C SER A 180 2.60 6.87 12.18
N THR A 181 1.87 6.36 13.18
CA THR A 181 0.55 6.87 13.56
C THR A 181 0.61 8.29 14.12
N LYS A 182 1.64 8.64 14.91
CA LYS A 182 1.85 10.03 15.40
C LYS A 182 2.11 10.99 14.25
N ASN A 183 3.03 10.64 13.34
CA ASN A 183 3.35 11.47 12.18
C ASN A 183 2.09 11.74 11.34
N LEU A 184 1.23 10.73 11.17
CA LEU A 184 -0.03 10.88 10.45
C LEU A 184 -1.05 11.73 11.21
N LEU A 185 -1.13 11.58 12.53
CA LEU A 185 -2.00 12.41 13.36
C LEU A 185 -1.63 13.89 13.27
N ASP A 186 -0.33 14.20 13.29
CA ASP A 186 0.14 15.58 13.16
C ASP A 186 -0.13 16.16 11.77
N LYS A 187 -0.09 15.34 10.70
CA LYS A 187 -0.50 15.74 9.34
C LYS A 187 -2.00 16.09 9.24
N PHE A 188 -2.87 15.43 10.01
CA PHE A 188 -4.32 15.66 9.96
C PHE A 188 -4.86 16.60 11.04
N ARG A 189 -3.99 17.13 11.91
CA ARG A 189 -4.38 18.02 13.00
C ARG A 189 -5.10 19.26 12.48
N GLY A 190 -6.34 19.46 12.92
CA GLY A 190 -7.22 20.56 12.53
C GLY A 190 -7.82 20.45 11.12
N ALA A 191 -7.42 19.46 10.33
CA ALA A 191 -7.88 19.29 8.95
C ALA A 191 -9.04 18.28 8.84
N ASP A 192 -9.00 17.19 9.62
CA ASP A 192 -9.98 16.12 9.54
C ASP A 192 -10.27 15.52 10.93
N PRO A 193 -11.32 15.98 11.62
CA PRO A 193 -11.66 15.53 12.97
C PRO A 193 -11.94 14.03 13.08
N GLN A 194 -12.47 13.42 12.01
CA GLN A 194 -12.75 11.99 11.99
C GLN A 194 -11.46 11.17 11.91
N LYS A 195 -10.55 11.53 11.00
CA LYS A 195 -9.23 10.89 10.91
C LYS A 195 -8.43 11.07 12.19
N GLU A 196 -8.48 12.24 12.81
CA GLU A 196 -7.86 12.47 14.10
C GLU A 196 -8.38 11.51 15.18
N LYS A 197 -9.71 11.34 15.28
CA LYS A 197 -10.32 10.43 16.26
C LYS A 197 -9.82 8.99 16.07
N ILE A 198 -9.80 8.52 14.81
CA ILE A 198 -9.31 7.18 14.45
C ILE A 198 -7.84 7.03 14.87
N LEU A 199 -6.99 7.99 14.54
CA LEU A 199 -5.55 7.91 14.82
C LEU A 199 -5.26 8.00 16.32
N LYS A 200 -6.02 8.80 17.07
CA LYS A 200 -5.94 8.83 18.54
C LYS A 200 -6.32 7.48 19.14
N TYR A 201 -7.34 6.81 18.60
CA TYR A 201 -7.73 5.47 19.04
C TYR A 201 -6.65 4.42 18.75
N PHE A 202 -6.06 4.42 17.54
CA PHE A 202 -4.95 3.52 17.23
C PHE A 202 -3.72 3.75 18.11
N LEU A 203 -3.40 5.01 18.43
CA LEU A 203 -2.34 5.31 19.40
C LEU A 203 -2.66 4.80 20.80
N TYR A 204 -3.92 4.79 21.20
CA TYR A 204 -4.36 4.21 22.46
C TYR A 204 -4.15 2.69 22.46
N LEU A 205 -4.60 1.96 21.43
CA LEU A 205 -4.41 0.50 21.32
C LEU A 205 -2.92 0.13 21.40
N LEU A 206 -2.08 0.81 20.63
CA LEU A 206 -0.63 0.58 20.59
C LEU A 206 0.07 0.89 21.93
N LYS A 207 -0.49 1.78 22.77
CA LYS A 207 0.06 2.09 24.10
C LYS A 207 -0.42 1.10 25.14
N LYS A 208 -1.71 0.75 25.11
CA LYS A 208 -2.34 -0.12 26.12
C LYS A 208 -1.90 -1.56 25.96
N TYR A 209 -1.90 -2.09 24.75
CA TYR A 209 -1.71 -3.52 24.48
C TYR A 209 -0.38 -3.86 23.81
N GLY A 210 0.31 -2.87 23.25
CA GLY A 210 1.53 -3.08 22.47
C GLY A 210 2.68 -3.78 23.22
N ASN A 211 2.72 -3.71 24.55
CA ASN A 211 3.75 -4.38 25.35
C ASN A 211 3.43 -5.87 25.65
N ASN A 212 2.16 -6.26 25.55
CA ASN A 212 1.68 -7.60 25.90
C ASN A 212 1.81 -8.59 24.73
N ILE A 213 2.15 -8.11 23.52
CA ILE A 213 2.32 -8.96 22.34
C ILE A 213 3.57 -9.87 22.46
N SER A 214 4.55 -9.51 23.30
CA SER A 214 5.80 -10.27 23.47
C SER A 214 5.77 -11.34 24.57
N SER A 215 4.72 -11.40 25.41
CA SER A 215 4.72 -12.24 26.61
C SER A 215 4.08 -13.62 26.46
N GLU A 216 3.40 -13.92 25.35
CA GLU A 216 2.68 -15.19 25.19
C GLU A 216 3.43 -16.25 24.36
N SER A 217 4.49 -15.88 23.63
CA SER A 217 5.28 -16.84 22.84
C SER A 217 6.26 -17.70 23.67
N SER A 218 6.36 -17.47 24.98
CA SER A 218 7.32 -18.16 25.86
C SER A 218 6.70 -19.19 26.82
N ASN A 219 5.42 -19.55 26.69
CA ASN A 219 4.76 -20.47 27.64
C ASN A 219 4.02 -21.64 26.99
N CYS A 220 4.60 -22.24 25.94
CA CYS A 220 4.17 -23.56 25.49
C CYS A 220 5.37 -24.49 25.29
N GLU A 221 5.96 -24.97 26.39
CA GLU A 221 6.67 -26.24 26.40
C GLU A 221 6.78 -26.80 27.83
N THR A 222 6.64 -28.13 27.93
CA THR A 222 6.82 -29.03 29.09
C THR A 222 5.73 -29.13 30.16
N LYS A 223 4.78 -30.06 29.94
CA LYS A 223 4.43 -31.06 30.97
C LYS A 223 4.66 -32.47 30.41
N GLN A 224 5.79 -33.02 30.81
CA GLN A 224 6.21 -34.40 30.60
C GLN A 224 5.34 -35.31 31.48
N PHE A 225 4.42 -36.07 30.89
CA PHE A 225 3.74 -37.16 31.58
C PHE A 225 4.60 -38.42 31.45
N GLY A 226 5.36 -38.71 32.50
CA GLY A 226 5.88 -40.06 32.73
C GLY A 226 4.75 -40.95 33.25
N ALA A 227 4.35 -41.93 32.46
CA ALA A 227 3.52 -43.05 32.92
C ALA A 227 4.27 -44.36 32.65
N ARG A 228 4.65 -44.99 33.75
CA ARG A 228 5.18 -46.35 33.90
C ARG A 228 4.06 -47.36 33.60
N ILE A 229 4.34 -48.39 32.80
CA ILE A 229 3.60 -49.66 32.83
C ILE A 229 4.59 -50.80 32.59
N ASP A 230 4.57 -51.72 33.56
CA ASP A 230 5.03 -53.11 33.68
C ASP A 230 6.51 -53.49 33.46
#